data_AF-A0A180FDG9-F1
#
_entry.id   AF-A0A180FDG9-F1
#
_cell.length_a   1.000
_cell.length_b   1.000
_cell.length_c   1.000
_cell.angle_alpha   90.00
_cell.angle_beta   90.00
_cell.angle_gamma   90.00
#
_symmetry.space_group_name_H-M   'P 1'
#
loop_
_entity.id
_entity.type
_entity.pdbx_description
1 polymer ?
#
loop_
_entity_poly.entity_id
_entity_poly.type
_entity_poly.pdbx_seq_one_letter_code
_entity_poly.pdbx_strand_id
1 'polypeptide(L)'
;MKSGNLLKGVTGKPFADKGYIAEELFNKLFFAGIHLFTAVKRNLKERYMTLNDRIILGKRAVIESVNNELKNICQIEHTRHRSFNSFIANLISGIVACSSLPEKPSVHVEFERTAQYTLF
;
A
#
# COMPACT_ATOMS: atom_id res chain seq x y z
N MET A 1 17.55 15.33 14.58
CA MET A 1 17.65 14.50 13.36
C MET A 1 17.44 15.41 12.16
N LYS A 2 18.39 15.49 11.23
CA LYS A 2 18.12 16.15 9.94
C LYS A 2 17.00 15.35 9.26
N SER A 3 15.92 16.03 8.87
CA SER A 3 14.74 15.44 8.25
C SER A 3 15.11 14.86 6.88
N GLY A 4 15.58 13.61 6.86
CA GLY A 4 15.71 12.85 5.62
C GLY A 4 14.31 12.50 5.12
N ASN A 5 14.05 12.69 3.83
CA ASN A 5 12.80 12.22 3.23
C ASN A 5 12.82 10.68 3.22
N LEU A 6 12.02 10.07 4.09
CA LEU A 6 11.89 8.60 4.21
C LEU A 6 11.48 7.93 2.89
N LEU A 7 10.81 8.69 2.02
CA LEU A 7 10.30 8.21 0.73
C LEU A 7 11.28 8.47 -0.43
N LYS A 8 12.50 8.94 -0.15
CA LYS A 8 13.50 9.19 -1.20
C LYS A 8 13.82 7.89 -1.93
N GLY A 9 13.53 7.84 -3.23
CA GLY A 9 13.75 6.67 -4.08
C GLY A 9 12.62 5.64 -4.05
N VAL A 10 11.55 5.89 -3.28
CA VAL A 10 10.34 5.07 -3.30
C VAL A 10 9.39 5.61 -4.36
N THR A 11 9.07 4.79 -5.35
CA THR A 11 8.10 5.10 -6.41
C THR A 11 7.27 3.86 -6.70
N GLY A 12 6.03 4.04 -7.17
CA GLY A 12 5.19 2.93 -7.59
C GLY A 12 3.73 3.10 -7.21
N LYS A 13 3.00 1.98 -7.26
CA LYS A 13 1.55 1.92 -7.07
C LYS A 13 1.19 1.07 -5.86
N PRO A 14 1.24 1.61 -4.63
CA PRO A 14 0.79 0.87 -3.46
C PRO A 14 -0.74 0.73 -3.46
N PHE A 15 -1.21 -0.48 -3.18
CA PHE A 15 -2.63 -0.81 -3.00
C PHE A 15 -2.90 -1.08 -1.53
N ALA A 16 -3.93 -0.45 -0.97
CA ALA A 16 -4.29 -0.61 0.43
C ALA A 16 -5.80 -0.74 0.61
N ASP A 17 -6.19 -1.21 1.79
CA ASP A 17 -7.58 -1.29 2.19
C ASP A 17 -8.22 0.10 2.34
N LYS A 18 -9.52 0.14 2.63
CA LYS A 18 -10.36 1.33 2.67
C LYS A 18 -9.91 2.36 3.73
N GLY A 19 -9.07 3.30 3.33
CA GLY A 19 -8.57 4.39 4.17
C GLY A 19 -9.20 5.76 3.92
N TYR A 20 -9.05 6.67 4.88
CA TYR A 20 -9.12 8.11 4.61
C TYR A 20 -7.71 8.65 4.49
N ILE A 21 -7.46 9.48 3.48
CA ILE A 21 -6.20 10.21 3.31
C ILE A 21 -6.50 11.68 3.04
N ALA A 22 -5.77 12.57 3.70
CA ALA A 22 -5.89 14.00 3.47
C ALA A 22 -5.52 14.33 2.01
N GLU A 23 -6.25 15.24 1.38
CA GLU A 23 -6.02 15.62 -0.02
C GLU A 23 -4.59 16.15 -0.24
N GLU A 24 -4.07 16.92 0.72
CA GLU A 24 -2.70 17.42 0.69
C GLU A 24 -1.66 16.28 0.71
N LEU A 25 -1.86 15.26 1.56
CA LEU A 25 -0.94 14.11 1.64
C LEU A 25 -1.02 13.26 0.37
N PHE A 26 -2.21 13.03 -0.16
CA PHE A 26 -2.39 12.33 -1.43
C PHE A 26 -1.63 13.04 -2.56
N ASN A 27 -1.79 14.35 -2.69
CA ASN A 27 -1.11 15.12 -3.73
C ASN A 27 0.41 15.09 -3.55
N LYS A 28 0.92 15.22 -2.31
CA LYS A 28 2.37 15.10 -2.02
C LYS A 28 2.93 13.75 -2.45
N LEU A 29 2.23 12.66 -2.17
CA LEU A 29 2.64 11.30 -2.59
C LEU A 29 2.58 11.16 -4.11
N PHE A 30 1.52 11.67 -4.74
CA PHE A 30 1.34 11.61 -6.19
C PHE A 30 2.48 12.32 -6.92
N PHE A 31 2.81 13.55 -6.53
CA PHE A 31 3.93 14.29 -7.13
C PHE A 31 5.30 13.69 -6.81
N ALA A 32 5.41 12.89 -5.74
CA ALA A 32 6.61 12.11 -5.43
C ALA A 32 6.70 10.79 -6.21
N GLY A 33 5.75 10.49 -7.11
CA GLY A 33 5.73 9.24 -7.89
C GLY A 33 5.16 8.03 -7.15
N ILE A 34 4.43 8.26 -6.05
CA ILE A 34 3.74 7.23 -5.26
C ILE A 34 2.24 7.37 -5.52
N HIS A 35 1.70 6.51 -6.36
CA HIS A 35 0.29 6.50 -6.74
C HIS A 35 -0.49 5.55 -5.84
N LEU A 36 -0.93 6.06 -4.69
CA LEU A 36 -1.67 5.27 -3.71
C LEU A 36 -3.11 4.98 -4.17
N PHE A 37 -3.47 3.70 -4.18
CA PHE A 37 -4.82 3.24 -4.49
C PHE A 37 -5.48 2.61 -3.25
N THR A 38 -6.63 3.15 -2.88
CA THR A 38 -7.47 2.63 -1.78
C THR A 38 -8.91 2.50 -2.23
N ALA A 39 -9.67 1.60 -1.60
CA ALA A 39 -11.12 1.63 -1.77
C ALA A 39 -11.67 2.99 -1.29
N VAL A 40 -12.44 3.67 -2.14
CA VAL A 40 -12.97 5.02 -1.87
C VAL A 40 -14.07 4.95 -0.81
N LYS A 41 -14.05 5.86 0.17
CA LYS A 41 -15.16 6.06 1.14
C LYS A 41 -16.20 7.01 0.57
N ARG A 42 -17.45 6.91 1.02
CA ARG A 42 -18.61 7.65 0.47
C ARG A 42 -18.41 9.17 0.32
N ASN A 43 -17.56 9.78 1.14
CA ASN A 43 -17.31 11.22 1.15
C ASN A 43 -15.92 11.62 0.60
N LEU A 44 -15.20 10.68 -0.02
CA LEU A 44 -13.88 10.94 -0.60
C LEU A 44 -14.02 11.14 -2.11
N LYS A 45 -13.37 12.18 -2.66
CA LYS A 45 -13.32 12.42 -4.10
C LYS A 45 -12.75 11.19 -4.82
N GLU A 46 -13.39 10.80 -5.93
CA GLU A 46 -12.83 9.77 -6.80
C GLU A 46 -11.45 10.19 -7.31
N ARG A 47 -10.53 9.22 -7.35
CA ARG A 47 -9.18 9.41 -7.85
C ARG A 47 -9.04 8.68 -9.18
N TYR A 48 -8.25 9.25 -10.09
CA TYR A 48 -7.96 8.62 -11.37
C TYR A 48 -7.29 7.25 -11.14
N MET A 49 -7.84 6.21 -11.75
CA MET A 49 -7.43 4.83 -11.59
C MET A 49 -7.66 4.12 -12.92
N THR A 50 -6.64 3.42 -13.43
CA THR A 50 -6.81 2.63 -14.66
C THR A 50 -7.66 1.38 -14.40
N LEU A 51 -8.15 0.73 -15.46
CA LEU A 51 -8.86 -0.55 -15.34
C LEU A 51 -7.99 -1.62 -14.66
N ASN A 52 -6.69 -1.66 -14.99
CA ASN A 52 -5.74 -2.59 -14.39
C ASN A 52 -5.57 -2.31 -12.89
N ASP A 53 -5.45 -1.04 -12.50
CA ASP A 53 -5.35 -0.65 -11.09
C ASP A 53 -6.63 -1.06 -10.32
N ARG A 54 -7.81 -0.91 -10.94
CA ARG A 54 -9.08 -1.34 -10.34
C ARG A 54 -9.16 -2.86 -10.16
N ILE A 55 -8.68 -3.63 -11.14
CA ILE A 55 -8.61 -5.10 -11.06
C ILE A 55 -7.69 -5.53 -9.91
N ILE A 56 -6.50 -4.92 -9.78
CA ILE A 56 -5.56 -5.23 -8.69
C ILE A 56 -6.17 -4.85 -7.33
N LEU A 57 -6.76 -3.66 -7.20
CA LEU A 57 -7.43 -3.24 -5.97
C LEU A 57 -8.61 -4.16 -5.59
N GLY A 58 -9.24 -4.80 -6.58
CA GLY A 58 -10.27 -5.81 -6.38
C GLY A 58 -9.78 -7.11 -5.76
N LYS A 59 -8.48 -7.41 -5.80
CA LYS A 59 -7.85 -8.60 -5.19
C LYS A 59 -7.64 -8.41 -3.68
N ARG A 60 -8.71 -8.06 -2.97
CA ARG A 60 -8.71 -7.73 -1.53
C ARG A 60 -8.18 -8.84 -0.65
N ALA A 61 -8.42 -10.10 -1.02
CA ALA A 61 -7.91 -11.25 -0.29
C ALA A 61 -6.40 -11.17 -0.07
N VAL A 62 -5.62 -10.72 -1.06
CA VAL A 62 -4.15 -10.59 -0.91
C VAL A 62 -3.78 -9.46 0.05
N ILE A 63 -4.48 -8.32 -0.03
CA ILE A 63 -4.26 -7.18 0.88
C ILE A 63 -4.60 -7.60 2.33
N GLU A 64 -5.71 -8.31 2.51
CA GLU A 64 -6.15 -8.85 3.79
C GLU A 64 -5.17 -9.89 4.35
N SER A 65 -4.64 -10.78 3.50
CA SER A 65 -3.60 -11.75 3.89
C SER A 65 -2.33 -11.05 4.38
N VAL A 66 -1.81 -10.05 3.66
CA VAL A 66 -0.64 -9.28 4.11
C VAL A 66 -0.91 -8.59 5.45
N ASN A 67 -2.09 -7.97 5.61
CA ASN A 67 -2.48 -7.35 6.87
C ASN A 67 -2.57 -8.38 8.01
N ASN A 68 -3.09 -9.56 7.72
CA ASN A 68 -3.18 -10.66 8.68
C ASN A 68 -1.80 -11.15 9.12
N GLU A 69 -0.86 -11.31 8.19
CA GLU A 69 0.53 -11.67 8.50
C GLU A 69 1.22 -10.61 9.34
N LEU A 70 1.04 -9.33 9.00
CA LEU A 70 1.60 -8.23 9.78
C LEU A 70 1.08 -8.24 11.22
N LYS A 71 -0.22 -8.41 11.41
CA LYS A 71 -0.84 -8.42 12.74
C LYS A 71 -0.47 -9.66 13.54
N ASN A 72 -0.65 -10.84 12.96
CA ASN A 72 -0.63 -12.10 13.71
C ASN A 72 0.74 -12.80 13.69
N ILE A 73 1.52 -12.65 12.63
CA ILE A 73 2.86 -13.25 12.55
C ILE A 73 3.91 -12.23 13.01
N CYS A 74 3.86 -11.02 12.47
CA CYS A 74 4.86 -9.98 12.76
C CYS A 74 4.53 -9.16 14.01
N GLN A 75 3.36 -9.39 14.64
CA GLN A 75 2.97 -8.79 15.92
C GLN A 75 3.08 -7.25 15.92
N ILE A 76 2.72 -6.60 14.79
CA ILE A 76 2.82 -5.12 14.68
C ILE A 76 1.83 -4.42 15.62
N GLU A 77 0.69 -5.05 15.91
CA GLU A 77 -0.36 -4.54 16.80
C GLU A 77 -0.03 -4.92 18.24
N HIS A 78 0.99 -4.27 18.80
CA HIS A 78 1.42 -4.52 20.17
C HIS A 78 0.82 -3.47 21.12
N THR A 79 0.09 -3.91 22.15
CA THR A 79 -0.64 -3.00 23.06
C THR A 79 0.27 -2.27 24.06
N ARG A 80 1.50 -2.74 24.27
CA ARG A 80 2.43 -2.21 25.31
C ARG A 80 3.62 -1.45 24.73
N HIS A 81 3.36 -0.39 23.96
CA HIS A 81 4.44 0.55 23.62
C HIS A 81 4.66 1.52 24.79
N ARG A 82 5.81 1.41 25.46
CA ARG A 82 6.18 2.31 26.58
C ARG A 82 6.68 3.68 26.11
N SER A 83 6.92 3.85 24.81
CA SER A 83 7.31 5.12 24.19
C SER A 83 7.02 5.12 22.69
N PHE A 84 6.95 6.31 22.09
CA PHE A 84 6.83 6.48 20.62
C PHE A 84 8.02 5.85 19.88
N ASN A 85 9.25 5.99 20.40
CA ASN A 85 10.43 5.39 19.79
C ASN A 85 10.35 3.85 19.79
N SER A 86 9.86 3.26 20.88
CA SER A 86 9.63 1.82 20.96
C SER A 86 8.54 1.35 20.00
N PHE A 87 7.52 2.18 19.76
CA PHE A 87 6.51 1.91 18.73
C PHE A 87 7.13 1.89 17.33
N ILE A 88 7.89 2.92 16.96
CA ILE A 88 8.55 2.99 15.64
C ILE A 88 9.53 1.83 15.45
N ALA A 89 10.31 1.47 16.47
CA ALA A 89 11.22 0.33 16.41
C ALA A 89 10.48 -0.99 16.18
N ASN A 90 9.37 -1.22 16.88
CA ASN A 90 8.53 -2.42 16.68
C ASN A 90 7.92 -2.45 15.28
N LEU A 91 7.41 -1.31 14.79
CA LEU A 91 6.83 -1.20 13.47
C LEU A 91 7.85 -1.52 12.37
N ILE A 92 9.06 -0.95 12.44
CA ILE A 92 10.14 -1.25 11.49
C ILE A 92 10.52 -2.72 11.57
N SER A 93 10.68 -3.27 12.78
CA SER A 93 10.99 -4.69 12.98
C SER A 93 9.94 -5.60 12.35
N GLY A 94 8.65 -5.30 12.51
CA GLY A 94 7.57 -6.09 11.92
C GLY A 94 7.54 -6.02 10.39
N ILE A 95 7.82 -4.85 9.80
CA ILE A 95 7.92 -4.71 8.33
C ILE A 95 9.11 -5.51 7.78
N VAL A 96 10.26 -5.47 8.47
CA VAL A 96 11.45 -6.25 8.09
C VAL A 96 11.18 -7.76 8.22
N ALA A 97 10.51 -8.18 9.29
CA ALA A 97 10.11 -9.57 9.49
C ALA A 97 9.18 -10.05 8.37
N CYS A 98 8.17 -9.25 8.01
CA CYS A 98 7.25 -9.54 6.90
C CYS A 98 7.99 -9.72 5.57
N SER A 99 8.98 -8.87 5.29
CA SER A 99 9.79 -8.94 4.07
C SER A 99 10.64 -10.23 3.99
N SER A 100 10.91 -10.85 5.14
CA SER A 100 11.73 -12.04 5.31
C SER A 100 10.93 -13.34 5.46
N LEU A 101 9.60 -13.28 5.34
CA LEU A 101 8.75 -14.47 5.39
C LEU A 101 8.99 -15.37 4.15
N PRO A 102 8.94 -16.71 4.33
CA PRO A 102 9.22 -17.66 3.27
C PRO A 102 8.14 -17.66 2.17
N GLU A 103 6.87 -17.53 2.56
CA GLU A 103 5.75 -17.41 1.63
C GLU A 103 5.31 -15.95 1.57
N LYS A 104 5.25 -15.41 0.35
CA LYS A 104 4.77 -14.04 0.11
C LYS A 104 3.46 -14.13 -0.64
N PRO A 105 2.37 -13.56 -0.11
CA PRO A 105 1.09 -13.54 -0.81
C PRO A 105 1.24 -12.73 -2.10
N SER A 106 0.90 -13.34 -3.22
CA SER A 106 1.07 -12.78 -4.56
C SER A 106 -0.27 -12.61 -5.27
N VAL A 107 -0.33 -11.64 -6.18
CA VAL A 107 -1.43 -11.49 -7.12
C VAL A 107 -0.99 -12.03 -8.47
N HIS A 108 -1.57 -13.14 -8.92
CA HIS A 108 -1.42 -13.62 -10.29
C HIS A 108 -2.48 -12.95 -11.17
N VAL A 109 -2.11 -11.85 -11.82
CA VAL A 109 -2.93 -11.18 -12.83
C VAL A 109 -2.06 -10.91 -14.04
N GLU A 110 -2.41 -11.55 -15.15
CA GLU A 110 -1.84 -11.24 -16.47
C GLU A 110 -2.72 -10.23 -17.16
N PHE A 111 -2.12 -9.10 -17.56
CA PHE A 111 -2.78 -8.11 -18.40
C PHE A 111 -2.29 -8.32 -19.83
N GLU A 112 -3.13 -8.91 -20.68
CA GLU A 112 -2.84 -8.92 -22.11
C GLU A 112 -2.93 -7.50 -22.66
N ARG A 113 -1.88 -7.05 -23.35
CA ARG A 113 -1.94 -5.85 -24.18
C ARG A 113 -2.67 -6.21 -25.47
N THR A 114 -4.00 -6.18 -25.46
CA THR A 114 -4.75 -6.16 -26.72
C THR A 114 -4.53 -4.81 -27.39
N ALA A 115 -3.76 -4.80 -28.47
CA ALA A 115 -3.68 -3.68 -29.41
C ALA A 115 -4.99 -3.62 -30.22
N GLN A 116 -6.13 -3.38 -29.57
CA GLN A 116 -7.45 -3.36 -30.24
C GLN A 116 -7.92 -1.97 -30.65
N TYR A 117 -7.02 -1.07 -31.03
CA TYR A 117 -7.38 0.23 -31.64
C TYR A 117 -6.48 0.58 -32.84
N THR A 118 -6.47 -0.26 -33.87
CA THR A 118 -6.06 0.12 -35.24
C THR A 118 -7.18 -0.23 -36.23
N LEU A 119 -8.39 0.26 -35.95
CA LEU A 119 -9.50 0.31 -36.89
C LEU A 119 -10.16 1.68 -36.74
N PHE A 120 -9.47 2.72 -37.21
CA PHE A 120 -10.01 3.88 -37.94
C PHE A 120 -8.84 4.57 -38.64
#